data_AF-A0A0P9DDG5-F1
#
_entry.id   AF-A0A0P9DDG5-F1
#
_cell.length_a   1.000
_cell.length_b   1.000
_cell.length_c   1.000
_cell.angle_alpha   90.00
_cell.angle_beta   90.00
_cell.angle_gamma   90.00
#
_symmetry.space_group_name_H-M   'P 1'
#
loop_
_entity.id
_entity.type
_entity.pdbx_description
1 polymer ?
#
loop_
_entity_poly.entity_id
_entity_poly.type
_entity_poly.pdbx_seq_one_letter_code
_entity_poly.pdbx_strand_id
1 'polypeptide(L)'
;RLVFAPTNVFELLEIAAARDAIAAGRIEARPPIEAPLDVLVQHLVTVALGGGFRPDELLREVRSTYAYRDLSDAEWAWALDFAARGGPALHAYPEYARITEQDGVYRVENDTLARRHRMSIGTITGDATLKVQYLRGPALGTIEESFVARLKPGDRFLFGGKTLEFVRLRDLTAWVRKASERTQAVPRWSGSRMPLSSELADAVRERLEQAHNGELEGPEMRALAPILRLQMKWSRIPAHDELLIERARTR
;
A
#
# COMPACT_ATOMS: atom_id res chain seq x y z
N ARG A 1 14.94 26.57 -12.01
CA ARG A 1 13.51 26.95 -12.21
C ARG A 1 12.70 25.67 -12.31
N LEU A 2 11.73 25.47 -11.42
CA LEU A 2 10.74 24.37 -11.50
C LEU A 2 9.46 24.91 -12.14
N VAL A 3 8.79 24.11 -12.96
CA VAL A 3 7.53 24.47 -13.63
C VAL A 3 6.54 23.34 -13.41
N PHE A 4 5.34 23.68 -12.94
CA PHE A 4 4.26 22.74 -12.68
C PHE A 4 3.14 22.97 -13.70
N ALA A 5 2.63 21.89 -14.29
CA ALA A 5 1.53 21.91 -15.25
C ALA A 5 0.32 21.17 -14.63
N PRO A 6 -0.62 21.89 -13.99
CA PRO A 6 -1.71 21.25 -13.28
C PRO A 6 -2.69 20.58 -14.25
N THR A 7 -3.10 19.35 -13.95
CA THR A 7 -4.06 18.57 -14.75
C THR A 7 -5.50 18.79 -14.31
N ASN A 8 -5.70 19.29 -13.09
CA ASN A 8 -7.00 19.67 -12.56
C ASN A 8 -6.89 20.92 -11.66
N VAL A 9 -8.04 21.48 -11.31
CA VAL A 9 -8.13 22.74 -10.57
C VAL A 9 -7.59 22.62 -9.14
N PHE A 10 -7.75 21.46 -8.50
CA PHE A 10 -7.31 21.24 -7.12
C PHE A 10 -5.78 21.24 -7.01
N GLU A 11 -5.07 20.80 -8.05
CA GLU A 11 -3.61 20.85 -8.08
C GLU A 11 -3.05 22.28 -7.97
N LEU A 12 -3.80 23.31 -8.38
CA LEU A 12 -3.38 24.71 -8.16
C LEU A 12 -3.27 25.03 -6.66
N LEU A 13 -4.22 24.55 -5.87
CA LEU A 13 -4.22 24.69 -4.42
C LEU A 13 -3.06 23.92 -3.79
N GLU A 14 -2.84 22.67 -4.22
CA GLU A 14 -1.72 21.84 -3.76
C GLU A 14 -0.36 22.46 -4.11
N ILE A 15 -0.20 23.04 -5.30
CA ILE A 15 1.04 23.72 -5.69
C ILE A 15 1.30 24.96 -4.82
N ALA A 16 0.27 25.76 -4.55
CA ALA A 16 0.39 26.91 -3.65
C ALA A 16 0.83 26.47 -2.25
N ALA A 17 0.14 25.47 -1.69
CA ALA A 17 0.43 24.91 -0.38
C ALA A 17 1.83 24.29 -0.30
N ALA A 18 2.24 23.52 -1.30
CA ALA A 18 3.56 22.90 -1.37
C ALA A 18 4.67 23.96 -1.40
N ARG A 19 4.48 25.07 -2.12
CA ARG A 19 5.45 26.18 -2.14
C ARG A 19 5.64 26.79 -0.76
N ASP A 20 4.55 26.98 -0.01
CA ASP A 20 4.63 27.52 1.35
C ASP A 20 5.29 26.55 2.31
N ALA A 21 4.89 25.26 2.25
CA ALA A 21 5.49 24.21 3.07
C ALA A 21 7.00 24.10 2.84
N ILE A 22 7.44 24.09 1.58
CA ILE A 22 8.87 24.08 1.22
C ILE A 22 9.58 25.33 1.74
N ALA A 23 8.98 26.53 1.57
CA ALA A 23 9.57 27.77 2.05
C ALA A 23 9.70 27.81 3.59
N ALA A 24 8.75 27.21 4.29
CA ALA A 24 8.75 27.07 5.75
C ALA A 24 9.61 25.91 6.26
N GLY A 25 10.20 25.09 5.38
CA GLY A 25 10.95 23.89 5.76
C GLY A 25 10.08 22.76 6.33
N ARG A 26 8.77 22.80 6.10
CA ARG A 26 7.82 21.74 6.47
C ARG A 26 7.91 20.62 5.44
N ILE A 27 8.67 19.58 5.79
CA ILE A 27 8.91 18.39 4.98
C ILE A 27 8.52 17.18 5.81
N GLU A 28 7.99 16.16 5.16
CA GLU A 28 7.51 14.96 5.84
C GLU A 28 8.61 14.30 6.68
N ALA A 29 8.30 14.08 7.96
CA ALA A 29 9.12 13.22 8.80
C ALA A 29 9.20 11.82 8.20
N ARG A 30 10.38 11.21 8.29
CA ARG A 30 10.61 9.80 7.95
C ARG A 30 10.90 9.04 9.24
N PRO A 31 9.87 8.73 10.04
CA PRO A 31 10.09 7.96 11.25
C PRO A 31 10.67 6.59 10.85
N PRO A 32 11.76 6.16 11.49
CA PRO A 32 12.32 4.85 11.25
C PRO A 32 11.32 3.77 11.70
N ILE A 33 11.29 2.66 10.97
CA ILE A 33 10.51 1.48 11.36
C ILE A 33 11.36 0.67 12.34
N GLU A 34 10.81 0.43 13.52
CA GLU A 34 11.46 -0.34 14.58
C GLU A 34 11.05 -1.81 14.47
N ALA A 35 12.05 -2.70 14.54
CA ALA A 35 11.95 -4.16 14.53
C ALA A 35 10.95 -4.76 13.51
N PRO A 36 11.04 -4.45 12.19
CA PRO A 36 10.20 -5.12 11.20
C PRO A 36 10.58 -6.60 11.09
N LEU A 37 9.86 -7.46 11.81
CA LEU A 37 10.20 -8.88 11.96
C LEU A 37 10.02 -9.68 10.67
N ASP A 38 9.13 -9.25 9.78
CA ASP A 38 8.95 -9.80 8.44
C ASP A 38 10.21 -9.62 7.58
N VAL A 39 10.79 -8.41 7.60
CA VAL A 39 12.06 -8.09 6.95
C VAL A 39 13.21 -8.87 7.59
N LEU A 40 13.18 -9.04 8.92
CA LEU A 40 14.18 -9.83 9.64
C LEU A 40 14.13 -11.29 9.20
N VAL A 41 12.96 -11.92 9.19
CA VAL A 41 12.76 -13.30 8.71
C VAL A 41 13.26 -13.45 7.27
N GLN A 42 12.93 -12.51 6.39
CA GLN A 42 13.44 -12.52 5.02
C GLN A 42 14.96 -12.42 4.97
N HIS A 43 15.56 -11.59 5.82
CA HIS A 43 17.01 -11.45 5.95
C HIS A 43 17.67 -12.74 6.44
N LEU A 44 17.11 -13.41 7.46
CA LEU A 44 17.60 -14.71 7.95
C LEU A 44 17.70 -15.75 6.82
N VAL A 45 16.64 -15.88 6.02
CA VAL A 45 16.62 -16.80 4.86
C VAL A 45 17.68 -16.39 3.82
N THR A 46 17.89 -15.09 3.63
CA THR A 46 18.91 -14.55 2.71
C THR A 46 20.32 -14.91 3.14
N VAL A 47 20.66 -14.70 4.42
CA VAL A 47 21.98 -15.04 4.96
C VAL A 47 22.19 -16.56 4.97
N ALA A 48 21.14 -17.34 5.30
CA ALA A 48 21.17 -18.80 5.22
C ALA A 48 21.49 -19.31 3.80
N LEU A 49 21.03 -18.61 2.76
CA LEU A 49 21.37 -18.90 1.35
C LEU A 49 22.80 -18.50 0.98
N GLY A 50 23.39 -17.54 1.68
CA GLY A 50 24.71 -16.96 1.43
C GLY A 50 25.89 -17.74 2.02
N GLY A 51 25.68 -18.96 2.51
CA GLY A 51 26.71 -19.79 3.16
C GLY A 51 26.31 -20.31 4.54
N GLY A 52 25.23 -19.77 5.09
CA GLY A 52 24.71 -20.11 6.41
C GLY A 52 25.14 -19.12 7.49
N PHE A 53 24.51 -19.18 8.66
CA PHE A 53 24.86 -18.33 9.79
C PHE A 53 24.74 -19.04 11.13
N ARG A 54 25.52 -18.58 12.12
CA ARG A 54 25.35 -18.95 13.53
C ARG A 54 24.43 -17.91 14.21
N PRO A 55 23.40 -18.32 14.98
CA PRO A 55 22.42 -17.39 15.55
C PRO A 55 23.01 -16.24 16.37
N ASP A 56 23.92 -16.54 17.28
CA ASP A 56 24.46 -15.53 18.21
C ASP A 56 25.32 -14.49 17.48
N GLU A 57 25.99 -14.89 16.41
CA GLU A 57 26.79 -13.98 15.57
C GLU A 57 25.89 -13.06 14.78
N LEU A 58 24.87 -13.61 14.11
CA LEU A 58 23.94 -12.81 13.31
C LEU A 58 23.08 -11.90 14.19
N LEU A 59 22.69 -12.32 15.40
CA LEU A 59 21.97 -11.46 16.34
C LEU A 59 22.77 -10.20 16.72
N ARG A 60 24.08 -10.35 16.97
CA ARG A 60 24.96 -9.20 17.25
C ARG A 60 25.06 -8.25 16.06
N GLU A 61 25.16 -8.79 14.84
CA GLU A 61 25.15 -7.98 13.62
C GLU A 61 23.82 -7.26 13.43
N VAL A 62 22.69 -7.96 13.56
CA VAL A 62 21.34 -7.40 13.41
C VAL A 62 21.11 -6.26 14.41
N ARG A 63 21.42 -6.46 15.70
CA ARG A 63 21.30 -5.43 16.75
C ARG A 63 22.23 -4.24 16.57
N SER A 64 23.26 -4.34 15.72
CA SER A 64 24.10 -3.18 15.37
C SER A 64 23.39 -2.17 14.47
N THR A 65 22.32 -2.57 13.81
CA THR A 65 21.53 -1.70 12.93
C THR A 65 20.55 -0.84 13.72
N TYR A 66 20.20 0.33 13.19
CA TYR A 66 19.22 1.21 13.85
C TYR A 66 17.89 0.48 14.08
N ALA A 67 17.31 -0.12 13.05
CA ALA A 67 15.97 -0.71 13.10
C ALA A 67 15.82 -1.86 14.12
N TYR A 68 16.90 -2.57 14.46
CA TYR A 68 16.84 -3.73 15.36
C TYR A 68 17.65 -3.54 16.65
N ARG A 69 18.09 -2.32 16.97
CA ARG A 69 18.91 -2.02 18.17
C ARG A 69 18.25 -2.45 19.47
N ASP A 70 16.93 -2.37 19.53
CA ASP A 70 16.10 -2.72 20.70
C ASP A 70 15.39 -4.08 20.52
N LEU A 71 15.76 -4.88 19.50
CA LEU A 71 15.17 -6.19 19.23
C LEU A 71 15.34 -7.11 20.44
N SER A 72 14.25 -7.59 21.01
CA SER A 72 14.28 -8.47 22.18
C SER A 72 14.71 -9.90 21.84
N ASP A 73 15.19 -10.66 22.83
CA ASP A 73 15.54 -12.07 22.64
C ASP A 73 14.31 -12.91 22.25
N ALA A 74 13.11 -12.53 22.72
CA ALA A 74 11.86 -13.18 22.39
C ALA A 74 11.49 -12.99 20.91
N GLU A 75 11.62 -11.77 20.39
CA GLU A 75 11.37 -11.48 18.97
C GLU A 75 12.40 -12.15 18.06
N TRP A 76 13.66 -12.18 18.49
CA TRP A 76 14.72 -12.94 17.79
C TRP A 76 14.40 -14.44 17.71
N ALA A 77 14.06 -15.04 18.86
CA ALA A 77 13.68 -16.45 18.92
C ALA A 77 12.45 -16.75 18.05
N TRP A 78 11.46 -15.84 18.06
CA TRP A 78 10.30 -15.93 17.19
C TRP A 78 10.68 -15.86 15.70
N ALA A 79 11.56 -14.94 15.30
CA ALA A 79 11.96 -14.81 13.90
C ALA A 79 12.71 -16.05 13.39
N LEU A 80 13.62 -16.60 14.21
CA LEU A 80 14.30 -17.86 13.92
C LEU A 80 13.32 -19.03 13.81
N ASP A 81 12.41 -19.16 14.78
CA ASP A 81 11.38 -20.20 14.78
C ASP A 81 10.49 -20.12 13.53
N PHE A 82 10.04 -18.92 13.19
CA PHE A 82 9.18 -18.69 12.04
C PHE A 82 9.91 -18.97 10.72
N ALA A 83 11.19 -18.64 10.62
CA ALA A 83 12.00 -19.00 9.46
C ALA A 83 12.23 -20.51 9.35
N ALA A 84 12.46 -21.19 10.48
CA ALA A 84 12.80 -22.62 10.50
C ALA A 84 11.57 -23.55 10.41
N ARG A 85 10.43 -23.14 10.95
CA ARG A 85 9.25 -24.00 11.15
C ARG A 85 7.93 -23.38 10.71
N GLY A 86 7.90 -22.13 10.25
CA GLY A 86 6.65 -21.41 9.93
C GLY A 86 5.85 -20.96 11.16
N GLY A 87 6.41 -21.10 12.37
CA GLY A 87 5.77 -20.77 13.63
C GLY A 87 4.61 -21.73 14.01
N PRO A 88 3.86 -21.42 15.09
CA PRO A 88 2.87 -22.33 15.66
C PRO A 88 1.73 -22.71 14.72
N ALA A 89 1.36 -21.80 13.80
CA ALA A 89 0.21 -21.96 12.92
C ALA A 89 0.52 -22.71 11.62
N LEU A 90 1.78 -22.67 11.15
CA LEU A 90 2.15 -23.18 9.82
C LEU A 90 3.13 -24.36 9.87
N HIS A 91 3.45 -24.88 11.05
CA HIS A 91 4.32 -26.06 11.21
C HIS A 91 3.84 -27.30 10.44
N ALA A 92 2.53 -27.40 10.16
CA ALA A 92 1.98 -28.50 9.37
C ALA A 92 2.34 -28.44 7.87
N TYR A 93 2.92 -27.33 7.39
CA TYR A 93 3.19 -27.05 5.99
C TYR A 93 4.70 -26.97 5.74
N PRO A 94 5.33 -28.04 5.20
CA PRO A 94 6.78 -28.12 5.02
C PRO A 94 7.38 -26.98 4.20
N GLU A 95 6.60 -26.34 3.32
CA GLU A 95 7.05 -25.21 2.50
C GLU A 95 7.35 -23.91 3.28
N TYR A 96 6.92 -23.81 4.55
CA TYR A 96 7.20 -22.68 5.43
C TYR A 96 8.43 -22.89 6.32
N ALA A 97 8.97 -24.11 6.39
CA ALA A 97 10.28 -24.41 6.95
C ALA A 97 11.36 -24.00 5.93
N ARG A 98 11.85 -22.77 6.03
CA ARG A 98 12.73 -22.16 5.03
C ARG A 98 14.20 -22.37 5.29
N ILE A 99 14.58 -22.50 6.56
CA ILE A 99 15.95 -22.76 6.99
C ILE A 99 15.99 -23.99 7.92
N THR A 100 17.09 -24.73 7.88
CA THR A 100 17.36 -25.87 8.76
C THR A 100 18.68 -25.65 9.47
N GLU A 101 18.79 -26.13 10.71
CA GLU A 101 20.00 -26.03 11.51
C GLU A 101 20.81 -27.32 11.41
N GLN A 102 22.10 -27.18 11.12
CA GLN A 102 23.08 -28.26 11.12
C GLN A 102 24.38 -27.76 11.76
N ASP A 103 24.87 -28.45 12.80
CA ASP A 103 26.11 -28.12 13.52
C ASP A 103 26.17 -26.66 14.06
N GLY A 104 25.03 -26.14 14.50
CA GLY A 104 24.87 -24.76 14.97
C GLY A 104 24.83 -23.71 13.86
N VAL A 105 24.71 -24.13 12.60
CA VAL A 105 24.65 -23.25 11.42
C VAL A 105 23.31 -23.44 10.71
N TYR A 106 22.57 -22.34 10.55
CA TYR A 106 21.33 -22.34 9.76
C TYR A 106 21.63 -22.19 8.27
N ARG A 107 21.02 -23.03 7.44
CA ARG A 107 21.17 -23.05 5.97
C ARG A 107 19.83 -23.26 5.27
N VAL A 108 19.79 -22.99 3.97
CA VAL A 108 18.68 -23.41 3.10
C VAL A 108 19.10 -24.65 2.31
N GLU A 109 18.41 -25.77 2.51
CA GLU A 109 18.68 -27.03 1.80
C GLU A 109 17.89 -27.18 0.49
N ASN A 110 16.78 -26.46 0.34
CA ASN A 110 15.88 -26.64 -0.79
C ASN A 110 16.18 -25.66 -1.94
N ASP A 111 16.73 -26.18 -3.04
CA ASP A 111 17.06 -25.41 -4.25
C ASP A 111 15.87 -24.66 -4.86
N THR A 112 14.67 -25.25 -4.81
CA THR A 112 13.46 -24.62 -5.33
C THR A 112 13.05 -23.43 -4.47
N LEU A 113 13.15 -23.58 -3.15
CA LEU A 113 12.95 -22.48 -2.21
C LEU A 113 13.99 -21.38 -2.43
N ALA A 114 15.27 -21.75 -2.59
CA ALA A 114 16.37 -20.84 -2.86
C ALA A 114 16.13 -19.99 -4.12
N ARG A 115 15.70 -20.63 -5.22
CA ARG A 115 15.33 -19.95 -6.46
C ARG A 115 14.14 -19.00 -6.24
N ARG A 116 13.08 -19.46 -5.57
CA ARG A 116 11.90 -18.65 -5.29
C ARG A 116 12.25 -17.41 -4.48
N HIS A 117 13.01 -17.57 -3.39
CA HIS A 117 13.45 -16.46 -2.53
C HIS A 117 14.25 -15.41 -3.31
N ARG A 118 15.22 -15.82 -4.15
CA ARG A 118 16.00 -14.88 -4.96
C ARG A 118 15.16 -14.08 -5.95
N MET A 119 14.07 -14.66 -6.45
CA MET A 119 13.16 -13.99 -7.39
C MET A 119 12.17 -13.07 -6.69
N SER A 120 11.91 -13.28 -5.40
CA SER A 120 10.89 -12.54 -4.63
C SER A 120 11.46 -11.65 -3.52
N ILE A 121 12.76 -11.68 -3.28
CA ILE A 121 13.39 -10.92 -2.20
C ILE A 121 13.21 -9.42 -2.43
N GLY A 122 12.69 -8.74 -1.41
CA GLY A 122 12.48 -7.31 -1.45
C GLY A 122 11.53 -6.83 -0.36
N THR A 123 11.43 -5.52 -0.23
CA THR A 123 10.50 -4.86 0.70
C THR A 123 9.38 -4.12 -0.02
N ILE A 124 9.46 -4.04 -1.35
CA ILE A 124 8.41 -3.46 -2.18
C ILE A 124 7.33 -4.53 -2.33
N THR A 125 6.23 -4.36 -1.60
CA THR A 125 5.05 -5.20 -1.77
C THR A 125 4.34 -4.81 -3.07
N GLY A 126 4.04 -5.78 -3.92
CA GLY A 126 3.01 -5.58 -4.95
C GLY A 126 1.63 -5.62 -4.32
N ASP A 127 0.65 -5.01 -4.96
CA ASP A 127 -0.75 -5.23 -4.57
C ASP A 127 -1.06 -6.72 -4.74
N ALA A 128 -1.66 -7.32 -3.72
CA ALA A 128 -2.05 -8.71 -3.80
C ALA A 128 -3.04 -8.86 -4.98
N THR A 129 -2.72 -9.75 -5.91
CA THR A 129 -3.56 -10.00 -7.08
C THR A 129 -4.12 -11.41 -7.04
N LEU A 130 -5.37 -11.54 -7.48
CA LEU A 130 -6.07 -12.80 -7.63
C LEU A 130 -6.21 -13.14 -9.10
N LYS A 131 -6.12 -14.44 -9.42
CA LYS A 131 -6.43 -14.92 -10.76
C LYS A 131 -7.92 -14.79 -11.02
N VAL A 132 -8.32 -14.22 -12.15
CA VAL A 132 -9.72 -14.22 -12.60
C VAL A 132 -9.92 -15.37 -13.58
N GLN A 133 -10.87 -16.26 -13.29
CA GLN A 133 -11.11 -17.44 -14.13
C GLN A 133 -12.59 -17.80 -14.23
N TYR A 134 -13.04 -18.19 -15.43
CA TYR A 134 -14.39 -18.71 -15.60
C TYR A 134 -14.60 -20.01 -14.84
N LEU A 135 -15.78 -20.21 -14.22
CA LEU A 135 -16.20 -21.48 -13.62
C LEU A 135 -15.94 -22.69 -14.54
N ARG A 136 -16.20 -22.48 -15.83
CA ARG A 136 -15.94 -23.44 -16.90
C ARG A 136 -15.28 -22.67 -18.03
N GLY A 137 -13.95 -22.67 -18.08
CA GLY A 137 -13.22 -22.01 -19.14
C GLY A 137 -11.84 -21.47 -18.74
N PRO A 138 -11.24 -20.66 -19.62
CA PRO A 138 -9.88 -20.18 -19.46
C PRO A 138 -9.77 -19.12 -18.35
N ALA A 139 -8.55 -18.94 -17.88
CA ALA A 139 -8.16 -17.78 -17.10
C ALA A 139 -8.26 -16.51 -17.95
N LEU A 140 -8.71 -15.42 -17.35
CA LEU A 140 -8.88 -14.13 -18.03
C LEU A 140 -7.73 -13.16 -17.73
N GLY A 141 -7.07 -13.29 -16.59
CA GLY A 141 -6.00 -12.40 -16.14
C GLY A 141 -5.93 -12.34 -14.61
N THR A 142 -5.39 -11.24 -14.09
CA THR A 142 -5.31 -10.96 -12.66
C THR A 142 -6.05 -9.67 -12.30
N ILE A 143 -6.55 -9.59 -11.07
CA ILE A 143 -7.29 -8.44 -10.54
C ILE A 143 -6.84 -8.17 -9.10
N GLU A 144 -6.93 -6.94 -8.62
CA GLU A 144 -6.60 -6.60 -7.22
C GLU A 144 -7.46 -7.40 -6.23
N GLU A 145 -6.83 -8.01 -5.24
CA GLU A 145 -7.52 -8.75 -4.17
C GLU A 145 -8.49 -7.85 -3.42
N SER A 146 -8.08 -6.61 -3.13
CA SER A 146 -8.90 -5.64 -2.41
C SER A 146 -10.24 -5.38 -3.10
N PHE A 147 -10.28 -5.42 -4.44
CA PHE A 147 -11.52 -5.25 -5.21
C PHE A 147 -12.43 -6.48 -5.04
N VAL A 148 -11.87 -7.68 -5.18
CA VAL A 148 -12.63 -8.94 -5.06
C VAL A 148 -13.14 -9.16 -3.64
N ALA A 149 -12.36 -8.77 -2.62
CA ALA A 149 -12.74 -8.89 -1.21
C ALA A 149 -14.03 -8.11 -0.86
N ARG A 150 -14.38 -7.09 -1.65
CA ARG A 150 -15.60 -6.29 -1.50
C ARG A 150 -16.80 -6.88 -2.24
N LEU A 151 -16.59 -7.85 -3.13
CA LEU A 151 -17.64 -8.46 -3.94
C LEU A 151 -18.39 -9.53 -3.16
N LYS A 152 -19.70 -9.55 -3.33
CA LYS A 152 -20.58 -10.64 -2.92
C LYS A 152 -20.89 -11.54 -4.12
N PRO A 153 -21.10 -12.86 -3.93
CA PRO A 153 -21.61 -13.72 -4.99
C PRO A 153 -22.85 -13.12 -5.66
N GLY A 154 -22.82 -13.00 -6.98
CA GLY A 154 -23.85 -12.32 -7.78
C GLY A 154 -23.49 -10.89 -8.19
N ASP A 155 -22.50 -10.26 -7.56
CA ASP A 155 -22.03 -8.93 -7.96
C ASP A 155 -21.40 -8.99 -9.36
N ARG A 156 -21.63 -7.94 -10.14
CA ARG A 156 -21.14 -7.84 -11.51
C ARG A 156 -20.06 -6.79 -11.61
N PHE A 157 -19.13 -6.98 -12.53
CA PHE A 157 -18.07 -6.01 -12.79
C PHE A 157 -17.53 -6.13 -14.22
N LEU A 158 -16.89 -5.06 -14.70
CA LEU A 158 -16.23 -5.04 -15.99
C LEU A 158 -14.76 -5.49 -15.88
N PHE A 159 -14.34 -6.43 -16.70
CA PHE A 159 -12.94 -6.88 -16.76
C PHE A 159 -12.55 -7.20 -18.20
N GLY A 160 -11.48 -6.58 -18.72
CA GLY A 160 -11.03 -6.79 -20.10
C GLY A 160 -12.13 -6.56 -21.14
N GLY A 161 -13.01 -5.56 -20.90
CA GLY A 161 -14.15 -5.25 -21.77
C GLY A 161 -15.33 -6.22 -21.69
N LYS A 162 -15.32 -7.18 -20.77
CA LYS A 162 -16.40 -8.15 -20.57
C LYS A 162 -17.12 -7.90 -19.24
N THR A 163 -18.43 -8.00 -19.21
CA THR A 163 -19.17 -8.03 -17.95
C THR A 163 -19.15 -9.43 -17.36
N LEU A 164 -18.64 -9.53 -16.13
CA LEU A 164 -18.50 -10.76 -15.38
C LEU A 164 -19.38 -10.69 -14.14
N GLU A 165 -19.91 -11.83 -13.72
CA GLU A 165 -20.56 -12.00 -12.42
C GLU A 165 -19.62 -12.81 -11.52
N PHE A 166 -19.34 -12.28 -10.33
CA PHE A 166 -18.55 -12.94 -9.30
C PHE A 166 -19.35 -14.10 -8.69
N VAL A 167 -18.73 -15.27 -8.62
CA VAL A 167 -19.36 -16.47 -8.06
C VAL A 167 -18.78 -16.79 -6.69
N ARG A 168 -17.45 -16.86 -6.59
CA ARG A 168 -16.74 -17.16 -5.34
C ARG A 168 -15.26 -16.85 -5.45
N LEU A 169 -14.63 -16.64 -4.29
CA LEU A 169 -13.19 -16.69 -4.13
C LEU A 169 -12.79 -18.08 -3.62
N ARG A 170 -11.82 -18.72 -4.29
CA ARG A 170 -11.26 -20.00 -3.83
C ARG A 170 -9.86 -20.17 -4.41
N ASP A 171 -8.90 -20.61 -3.60
CA ASP A 171 -7.52 -20.91 -4.02
C ASP A 171 -6.86 -19.74 -4.77
N LEU A 172 -6.93 -18.53 -4.18
CA LEU A 172 -6.46 -17.27 -4.76
C LEU A 172 -7.02 -16.97 -6.18
N THR A 173 -8.17 -17.56 -6.50
CA THR A 173 -8.85 -17.42 -7.78
C THR A 173 -10.27 -16.87 -7.59
N ALA A 174 -10.54 -15.73 -8.21
CA ALA A 174 -11.88 -15.18 -8.36
C ALA A 174 -12.60 -15.93 -9.50
N TRP A 175 -13.52 -16.80 -9.12
CA TRP A 175 -14.33 -17.56 -10.06
C TRP A 175 -15.50 -16.73 -10.55
N VAL A 176 -15.66 -16.67 -11.87
CA VAL A 176 -16.63 -15.81 -12.54
C VAL A 176 -17.48 -16.56 -13.56
N ARG A 177 -18.60 -15.96 -13.95
CA ARG A 177 -19.37 -16.34 -15.16
C ARG A 177 -19.64 -15.11 -16.01
N LYS A 178 -19.94 -15.31 -17.30
CA LYS A 178 -20.30 -14.22 -18.21
C LYS A 178 -21.69 -13.69 -17.82
N ALA A 179 -21.82 -12.37 -17.72
CA ALA A 179 -23.11 -11.69 -17.52
C ALA A 179 -23.51 -10.94 -18.80
N SER A 180 -24.79 -10.95 -19.13
CA SER A 180 -25.37 -10.24 -20.29
C SER A 180 -25.76 -8.79 -19.97
N GLU A 181 -26.12 -8.50 -18.73
CA GLU A 181 -26.56 -7.18 -18.30
C GLU A 181 -25.37 -6.26 -18.02
N ARG A 182 -25.44 -5.00 -18.48
CA ARG A 182 -24.39 -4.00 -18.24
C ARG A 182 -24.37 -3.59 -16.78
N THR A 183 -23.17 -3.41 -16.23
CA THR A 183 -22.92 -2.90 -14.88
C THR A 183 -21.82 -1.85 -14.95
N GLN A 184 -21.90 -0.84 -14.06
CA GLN A 184 -20.94 0.27 -13.98
C GLN A 184 -19.80 0.05 -12.97
N ALA A 185 -19.80 -1.06 -12.22
CA ALA A 185 -18.71 -1.39 -11.31
C ALA A 185 -17.46 -1.76 -12.14
N VAL A 186 -16.54 -0.82 -12.24
CA VAL A 186 -15.22 -1.01 -12.83
C VAL A 186 -14.22 -1.19 -11.68
N PRO A 187 -13.35 -2.21 -11.71
CA PRO A 187 -12.27 -2.31 -10.75
C PRO A 187 -11.43 -1.04 -10.78
N ARG A 188 -11.42 -0.34 -9.65
CA ARG A 188 -10.53 0.79 -9.42
C ARG A 188 -9.28 0.22 -8.78
N TRP A 189 -8.16 0.44 -9.44
CA TRP A 189 -6.85 0.30 -8.82
C TRP A 189 -6.75 1.40 -7.78
N SER A 190 -6.91 1.04 -6.51
CA SER A 190 -6.56 1.95 -5.43
C SER A 190 -5.04 2.03 -5.43
N GLY A 191 -4.46 3.09 -6.02
CA GLY A 191 -3.09 3.43 -5.73
C GLY A 191 -2.96 3.48 -4.20
N SER A 192 -2.11 2.63 -3.64
CA SER A 192 -2.15 2.15 -2.24
C SER A 192 -1.73 3.22 -1.21
N ARG A 193 -1.78 4.50 -1.58
CA ARG A 193 -1.37 5.62 -0.74
C ARG A 193 -2.31 6.79 -0.92
N MET A 194 -2.71 7.41 0.19
CA MET A 194 -3.31 8.74 0.14
C MET A 194 -2.35 9.66 -0.63
N PRO A 195 -2.84 10.44 -1.61
CA PRO A 195 -1.99 11.25 -2.47
C PRO A 195 -1.35 12.43 -1.72
N LEU A 196 -1.86 12.76 -0.53
CA LEU A 196 -1.40 13.85 0.31
C LEU A 196 -0.69 13.31 1.56
N SER A 197 0.51 13.81 1.83
CA SER A 197 1.13 13.69 3.15
C SER A 197 0.40 14.56 4.17
N SER A 198 0.62 14.33 5.47
CA SER A 198 0.08 15.20 6.52
C SER A 198 0.56 16.64 6.37
N GLU A 199 1.86 16.86 6.12
CA GLU A 199 2.42 18.21 5.92
C GLU A 199 1.77 18.95 4.75
N LEU A 200 1.58 18.27 3.61
CA LEU A 200 0.94 18.88 2.45
C LEU A 200 -0.56 19.08 2.68
N ALA A 201 -1.23 18.14 3.35
CA ALA A 201 -2.65 18.27 3.70
C ALA A 201 -2.88 19.47 4.62
N ASP A 202 -2.04 19.65 5.65
CA ASP A 202 -2.13 20.78 6.58
C ASP A 202 -1.88 22.11 5.85
N ALA A 203 -0.86 22.18 4.98
CA ALA A 203 -0.62 23.36 4.16
C ALA A 203 -1.77 23.68 3.20
N VAL A 204 -2.42 22.65 2.63
CA VAL A 204 -3.63 22.82 1.80
C VAL A 204 -4.78 23.37 2.65
N ARG A 205 -4.93 22.89 3.89
CA ARG A 205 -5.93 23.39 4.84
C ARG A 205 -5.67 24.84 5.24
N GLU A 206 -4.43 25.24 5.47
CA GLU A 206 -4.04 26.64 5.69
C GLU A 206 -4.45 27.53 4.50
N ARG A 207 -4.21 27.09 3.26
CA ARG A 207 -4.64 27.84 2.06
C ARG A 207 -6.16 27.91 1.89
N LEU A 208 -6.90 26.87 2.27
CA LEU A 208 -8.37 26.91 2.27
C LEU A 208 -8.91 27.84 3.35
N GLU A 209 -8.28 27.89 4.52
CA GLU A 209 -8.62 28.84 5.59
C GLU A 209 -8.41 30.29 5.13
N GLN A 210 -7.28 30.59 4.50
CA GLN A 210 -7.04 31.91 3.89
C GLN A 210 -8.12 32.25 2.87
N ALA A 211 -8.45 31.31 1.97
CA ALA A 211 -9.51 31.49 1.00
C ALA A 211 -10.90 31.68 1.65
N HIS A 212 -11.19 30.99 2.75
CA HIS A 212 -12.39 31.17 3.57
C HIS A 212 -12.51 32.61 4.07
N ASN A 213 -11.38 33.19 4.49
CA ASN A 213 -11.27 34.57 4.97
C ASN A 213 -11.16 35.62 3.84
N GLY A 214 -11.23 35.18 2.57
CA GLY A 214 -11.19 36.06 1.39
C GLY A 214 -9.78 36.41 0.90
N GLU A 215 -8.76 35.76 1.46
CA GLU A 215 -7.35 35.96 1.13
C GLU A 215 -6.93 35.01 0.01
N LEU A 216 -6.57 35.55 -1.15
CA LEU A 216 -6.20 34.78 -2.35
C LEU A 216 -4.81 35.19 -2.84
N GLU A 217 -3.80 34.85 -2.06
CA GLU A 217 -2.41 35.20 -2.36
C GLU A 217 -1.77 34.26 -3.38
N GLY A 218 -0.95 34.84 -4.26
CA GLY A 218 -0.23 34.08 -5.29
C GLY A 218 -1.03 33.85 -6.58
N PRO A 219 -0.33 33.54 -7.69
CA PRO A 219 -0.97 33.35 -8.99
C PRO A 219 -1.91 32.14 -9.01
N GLU A 220 -1.57 31.07 -8.28
CA GLU A 220 -2.37 29.84 -8.20
C GLU A 220 -3.74 30.10 -7.54
N MET A 221 -3.77 30.76 -6.36
CA MET A 221 -5.02 31.08 -5.66
C MET A 221 -5.88 32.10 -6.41
N ARG A 222 -5.26 33.06 -7.10
CA ARG A 222 -5.99 33.99 -7.97
C ARG A 222 -6.63 33.28 -9.16
N ALA A 223 -5.95 32.30 -9.76
CA ALA A 223 -6.52 31.48 -10.83
C ALA A 223 -7.67 30.59 -10.30
N LEU A 224 -7.58 30.15 -9.05
CA LEU A 224 -8.59 29.33 -8.37
C LEU A 224 -9.85 30.12 -7.95
N ALA A 225 -9.76 31.47 -7.88
CA ALA A 225 -10.81 32.35 -7.38
C ALA A 225 -12.22 32.12 -7.97
N PRO A 226 -12.42 31.91 -9.29
CA PRO A 226 -13.75 31.66 -9.85
C PRO A 226 -14.42 30.40 -9.28
N ILE A 227 -13.62 29.36 -9.01
CA ILE A 227 -14.10 28.08 -8.48
C ILE A 227 -14.41 28.19 -6.99
N LEU A 228 -13.57 28.89 -6.22
CA LEU A 228 -13.83 29.15 -4.80
C LEU A 228 -15.12 29.96 -4.61
N ARG A 229 -15.35 30.99 -5.45
CA ARG A 229 -16.61 31.74 -5.44
C ARG A 229 -17.81 30.87 -5.80
N LEU A 230 -17.66 29.94 -6.73
CA LEU A 230 -18.72 29.00 -7.07
C LEU A 230 -19.04 28.07 -5.90
N GLN A 231 -18.01 27.54 -5.22
CA GLN A 231 -18.16 26.71 -4.03
C GLN A 231 -18.87 27.47 -2.91
N MET A 232 -18.50 28.73 -2.64
CA MET A 232 -19.18 29.58 -1.66
C MET A 232 -20.64 29.90 -2.04
N LYS A 233 -20.95 29.96 -3.34
CA LYS A 233 -22.34 30.17 -3.81
C LYS A 233 -23.21 28.93 -3.61
N TRP A 234 -22.63 27.74 -3.75
CA TRP A 234 -23.36 26.47 -3.66
C TRP A 234 -23.41 25.89 -2.26
N SER A 235 -22.38 26.17 -1.46
CA SER A 235 -22.13 25.54 -0.16
C SER A 235 -21.20 26.43 0.67
N ARG A 236 -20.05 25.94 1.11
CA ARG A 236 -19.06 26.65 1.93
C ARG A 236 -17.64 26.19 1.57
N ILE A 237 -16.64 27.02 1.87
CA ILE A 237 -15.24 26.60 1.99
C ILE A 237 -15.04 26.28 3.48
N PRO A 238 -14.70 25.05 3.88
CA PRO A 238 -14.54 24.73 5.30
C PRO A 238 -13.33 25.44 5.90
N ALA A 239 -13.49 25.97 7.11
CA ALA A 239 -12.36 26.41 7.94
C ALA A 239 -11.46 25.22 8.34
N HIS A 240 -10.27 25.49 8.87
CA HIS A 240 -9.26 24.49 9.22
C HIS A 240 -9.75 23.40 10.19
N ASP A 241 -10.64 23.72 11.12
CA ASP A 241 -11.24 22.82 12.11
C ASP A 241 -12.64 22.31 11.72
N GLU A 242 -13.13 22.67 10.53
CA GLU A 242 -14.45 22.26 10.04
C GLU A 242 -14.35 21.10 9.04
N LEU A 243 -15.23 20.10 9.21
CA LEU A 243 -15.52 19.09 8.20
C LEU A 243 -16.80 19.46 7.44
N LEU A 244 -16.69 19.70 6.13
CA LEU A 244 -17.83 19.97 5.29
C LEU A 244 -18.43 18.66 4.74
N ILE A 245 -19.71 18.43 5.03
CA ILE A 245 -20.49 17.30 4.50
C ILE A 245 -21.53 17.84 3.52
N GLU A 246 -21.42 17.46 2.25
CA GLU A 246 -22.33 17.90 1.19
C GLU A 246 -23.22 16.77 0.71
N ARG A 247 -24.51 17.07 0.50
CA ARG A 247 -25.47 16.12 -0.08
C ARG A 247 -26.07 16.72 -1.34
N ALA A 248 -25.76 16.15 -2.49
CA ALA A 248 -26.33 16.52 -3.77
C ALA A 248 -27.33 15.47 -4.27
N ARG A 249 -28.36 15.91 -5.00
CA ARG A 249 -29.24 15.04 -5.79
C ARG A 249 -28.94 15.29 -7.26
N THR A 250 -28.29 14.33 -7.91
CA THR A 250 -28.07 14.36 -9.36
C THR A 250 -29.31 13.83 -10.08
N ARG A 251 -29.56 14.32 -11.30
CA ARG A 251 -30.65 13.83 -12.17
C ARG A 251 -30.34 12.44 -12.70
#